data_AF-A0A9D4NP10-F1
#
_entry.id   AF-A0A9D4NP10-F1
#
_cell.length_a   1.000
_cell.length_b   1.000
_cell.length_c   1.000
_cell.angle_alpha   90.00
_cell.angle_beta   90.00
_cell.angle_gamma   90.00
#
_symmetry.space_group_name_H-M   'P 1'
#
loop_
_entity.id
_entity.type
_entity.pdbx_description
1 polymer ?
#
loop_
_entity_poly.entity_id
_entity_poly.type
_entity_poly.pdbx_seq_one_letter_code
_entity_poly.pdbx_strand_id
1 'polypeptide(L)'
;MCEGCSCWYGTPLTPKSFGCRSDFIIIAEVLSDMRSLVPTDIFNMYYRIRRPSPRDIIKFTRSMAGINLRRVYTAENSALCGIRLDRGWHILSGYIEGNRLMMNLCMSWREPFPMSMEAETLLSRFAGNSVKCLPEDFPWG
;
A
#
# COMPACT_ATOMS: atom_id res chain seq x y z
N MET A 1 21.78 5.32 17.94
CA MET A 1 21.41 6.32 16.92
C MET A 1 20.52 5.61 15.93
N CYS A 2 19.24 5.97 15.84
CA CYS A 2 18.36 5.45 14.79
C CYS A 2 18.14 6.58 13.80
N GLU A 3 18.72 6.47 12.61
CA GLU A 3 18.34 7.29 11.47
C GLU A 3 16.85 7.03 11.22
N GLY A 4 16.03 8.08 11.28
CA GLY A 4 14.60 7.96 11.02
C GLY A 4 14.34 7.63 9.56
N CYS A 5 13.15 7.11 9.26
CA CYS A 5 12.72 6.94 7.88
C CYS A 5 12.69 8.30 7.17
N SER A 6 13.58 8.47 6.19
CA SER A 6 13.58 9.61 5.28
C SER A 6 13.24 9.10 3.89
N CYS A 7 12.05 9.46 3.42
CA CYS A 7 11.66 9.14 2.06
C CYS A 7 12.32 10.15 1.12
N TRP A 8 13.07 9.65 0.13
CA TRP A 8 13.68 10.51 -0.86
C TRP A 8 12.62 11.14 -1.77
N TYR A 9 12.42 12.44 -1.66
CA TYR A 9 11.41 13.18 -2.42
C TYR A 9 12.05 13.87 -3.62
N GLY A 10 12.28 13.12 -4.70
CA GLY A 10 12.56 13.70 -6.02
C GLY A 10 11.30 14.29 -6.68
N THR A 11 10.10 13.89 -6.24
CA THR A 11 8.81 14.38 -6.73
C THR A 11 7.73 14.42 -5.63
N PRO A 12 6.68 15.25 -5.79
CA PRO A 12 5.62 15.41 -4.78
C PRO A 12 4.89 14.08 -4.55
N LEU A 13 4.77 13.67 -3.29
CA LEU A 13 3.94 12.53 -2.91
C LEU A 13 2.46 12.90 -3.07
N THR A 14 1.90 12.57 -4.23
CA THR A 14 0.48 12.69 -4.52
C THR A 14 -0.17 11.30 -4.55
N PRO A 15 -1.49 11.20 -4.30
CA PRO A 15 -2.22 9.96 -4.52
C PRO A 15 -1.97 9.37 -5.92
N LYS A 16 -1.83 10.22 -6.95
CA LYS A 16 -1.50 9.80 -8.32
C LYS A 16 -0.14 9.12 -8.38
N SER A 17 0.91 9.76 -7.84
CA SER A 17 2.26 9.18 -7.86
C SER A 17 2.33 7.86 -7.09
N PHE A 18 1.63 7.75 -5.95
CA PHE A 18 1.56 6.49 -5.20
C PHE A 18 0.86 5.39 -6.00
N GLY A 19 -0.28 5.69 -6.61
CA GLY A 19 -1.00 4.72 -7.43
C GLY A 19 -0.17 4.28 -8.65
N CYS A 20 0.59 5.19 -9.26
CA CYS A 20 1.49 4.87 -10.36
C CYS A 20 2.63 3.93 -9.94
N ARG A 21 3.28 4.19 -8.80
CA ARG A 21 4.39 3.39 -8.26
C ARG A 21 3.97 2.05 -7.67
N SER A 22 2.72 1.94 -7.21
CA SER A 22 2.23 0.74 -6.54
C SER A 22 2.06 -0.45 -7.49
N ASP A 23 2.36 -1.65 -7.01
CA ASP A 23 1.99 -2.90 -7.67
C ASP A 23 0.52 -3.27 -7.42
N PHE A 24 -0.04 -2.85 -6.27
CA PHE A 24 -1.43 -3.09 -5.94
C PHE A 24 -2.11 -1.85 -5.39
N ILE A 25 -3.41 -1.73 -5.69
CA ILE A 25 -4.34 -0.79 -5.06
C ILE A 25 -5.61 -1.58 -4.75
N ILE A 26 -5.99 -1.66 -3.48
CA ILE A 26 -7.16 -2.39 -3.02
C ILE A 26 -7.96 -1.58 -2.01
N ILE A 27 -9.25 -1.86 -1.93
CA ILE A 27 -10.12 -1.45 -0.81
C ILE A 27 -10.21 -2.63 0.15
N ALA A 28 -9.81 -2.45 1.39
CA ALA A 28 -9.82 -3.54 2.36
C ALA A 28 -10.17 -3.06 3.76
N GLU A 29 -10.85 -3.93 4.50
CA GLU A 29 -11.12 -3.73 5.91
C GLU A 29 -9.95 -4.28 6.75
N VAL A 30 -9.35 -3.42 7.56
CA VAL A 30 -8.33 -3.78 8.54
C VAL A 30 -9.02 -4.33 9.78
N LEU A 31 -8.77 -5.61 10.06
CA LEU A 31 -9.47 -6.39 11.10
C LEU A 31 -8.71 -6.44 12.43
N SER A 32 -7.40 -6.23 12.42
CA SER A 32 -6.57 -6.33 13.61
C SER A 32 -5.54 -5.23 13.66
N ASP A 33 -5.05 -4.98 14.87
CA ASP A 33 -3.83 -4.20 15.06
C ASP A 33 -2.62 -4.98 14.53
N MET A 34 -1.48 -4.28 14.47
CA MET A 34 -0.21 -4.81 13.98
C MET A 34 0.21 -6.07 14.75
N ARG A 35 0.60 -7.13 14.04
CA ARG A 35 1.03 -8.42 14.62
C ARG A 35 2.43 -8.81 14.13
N SER A 36 3.21 -9.39 15.04
CA SER A 36 4.53 -9.94 14.73
C SER A 36 4.48 -11.34 14.14
N LEU A 37 5.41 -11.62 13.24
CA LEU A 37 5.73 -12.96 12.75
C LEU A 37 6.86 -13.53 13.62
N VAL A 38 6.49 -14.18 14.72
CA VAL A 38 7.46 -14.95 15.48
C VAL A 38 7.87 -16.19 14.65
N PRO A 39 9.17 -16.56 14.51
CA PRO A 39 10.40 -15.82 14.83
C PRO A 39 11.29 -15.50 13.60
N THR A 40 10.88 -15.81 12.37
CA THR A 40 11.76 -15.77 11.20
C THR A 40 11.80 -14.43 10.46
N ASP A 41 10.97 -13.46 10.83
CA ASP A 41 10.93 -12.15 10.18
C ASP A 41 10.85 -11.04 11.24
N ILE A 42 12.00 -10.79 11.86
CA ILE A 42 12.15 -9.84 12.98
C ILE A 42 11.91 -8.38 12.58
N PHE A 43 11.84 -8.06 11.29
CA PHE A 43 11.71 -6.68 10.81
C PHE A 43 10.32 -6.34 10.26
N ASN A 44 9.54 -7.35 9.82
CA ASN A 44 8.22 -7.12 9.24
C ASN A 44 7.09 -7.60 10.16
N MET A 45 6.15 -6.69 10.36
CA MET A 45 4.87 -6.94 10.99
C MET A 45 3.78 -7.07 9.92
N TYR A 46 2.59 -7.55 10.30
CA TYR A 46 1.44 -7.58 9.41
C TYR A 46 0.14 -7.17 10.08
N TYR A 47 -0.78 -6.66 9.26
CA TYR A 47 -2.18 -6.46 9.61
C TYR A 47 -3.03 -7.55 8.96
N ARG A 48 -4.03 -8.07 9.69
CA ARG A 48 -5.07 -8.90 9.08
C ARG A 48 -6.05 -8.00 8.36
N ILE A 49 -6.29 -8.30 7.08
CA ILE A 49 -7.34 -7.63 6.30
C ILE A 49 -8.41 -8.63 5.88
N ARG A 50 -9.63 -8.13 5.69
CA ARG A 50 -10.68 -8.88 5.01
C ARG A 50 -10.24 -9.12 3.58
N ARG A 51 -10.37 -10.37 3.10
CA ARG A 51 -9.98 -10.71 1.73
C ARG A 51 -10.76 -9.81 0.75
N PRO A 52 -10.09 -9.03 -0.11
CA PRO A 52 -10.77 -8.19 -1.08
C PRO A 52 -11.52 -9.06 -2.08
N SER A 53 -12.73 -8.64 -2.42
CA SER A 53 -13.50 -9.19 -3.53
C SER A 53 -12.94 -8.66 -4.86
N PRO A 54 -13.29 -9.24 -6.03
CA PRO A 54 -12.85 -8.73 -7.32
C PRO A 54 -13.17 -7.25 -7.56
N ARG A 55 -14.24 -6.72 -6.96
CA ARG A 55 -14.62 -5.30 -7.06
C ARG A 55 -13.79 -4.39 -6.17
N ASP A 56 -13.18 -4.96 -5.13
CA ASP A 56 -12.32 -4.23 -4.21
C ASP A 56 -10.87 -4.12 -4.72
N ILE A 57 -10.55 -4.77 -5.84
CA ILE A 57 -9.22 -4.76 -6.46
C ILE A 57 -9.22 -3.73 -7.59
N ILE A 58 -8.55 -2.61 -7.38
CA ILE A 58 -8.48 -1.50 -8.33
C ILE A 58 -7.29 -1.67 -9.28
N LYS A 59 -6.14 -2.07 -8.74
CA LYS A 59 -4.91 -2.30 -9.49
C LYS A 59 -4.20 -3.53 -8.93
N PHE A 60 -3.66 -4.34 -9.82
CA PHE A 60 -2.77 -5.44 -9.46
C PHE A 60 -1.86 -5.75 -10.66
N THR A 61 -0.55 -5.49 -10.54
CA THR A 61 0.41 -5.56 -11.65
C THR A 61 0.99 -6.96 -11.89
N ARG A 62 0.83 -7.87 -10.92
CA ARG A 62 1.38 -9.24 -10.95
C ARG A 62 0.28 -10.30 -10.85
N SER A 63 0.62 -11.58 -11.04
CA SER A 63 -0.33 -12.65 -10.74
C SER A 63 -0.69 -12.66 -9.25
N MET A 64 -1.97 -12.80 -8.93
CA MET A 64 -2.44 -12.98 -7.54
C MET A 64 -2.21 -14.40 -7.00
N ALA A 65 -1.80 -15.35 -7.86
CA ALA A 65 -1.60 -16.74 -7.46
C ALA A 65 -0.49 -16.83 -6.38
N GLY A 66 -0.81 -17.48 -5.26
CA GLY A 66 0.13 -17.65 -4.13
C GLY A 66 0.25 -16.44 -3.20
N ILE A 67 -0.34 -15.28 -3.54
CA ILE A 67 -0.31 -14.10 -2.67
C ILE A 67 -1.34 -14.21 -1.56
N ASN A 68 -0.93 -13.93 -0.32
CA ASN A 68 -1.83 -13.91 0.82
C ASN A 68 -2.63 -12.60 0.89
N LEU A 69 -3.77 -12.56 0.19
CA LEU A 69 -4.69 -11.41 0.18
C LEU A 69 -5.45 -11.16 1.50
N ARG A 70 -5.07 -11.83 2.60
CA ARG A 70 -5.61 -11.58 3.95
C ARG A 70 -4.63 -10.86 4.86
N ARG A 71 -3.44 -10.51 4.34
CA ARG A 71 -2.38 -9.86 5.10
C ARG A 71 -1.72 -8.77 4.28
N VAL A 72 -1.52 -7.62 4.91
CA VAL A 72 -0.60 -6.58 4.42
C VAL A 72 0.52 -6.44 5.43
N TYR A 73 1.73 -6.32 4.93
CA TYR A 73 2.97 -6.36 5.69
C TYR A 73 3.61 -4.98 5.66
N THR A 74 4.30 -4.63 6.73
CA THR A 74 5.04 -3.37 6.85
C THR A 74 6.13 -3.52 7.91
N ALA A 75 7.10 -2.61 7.93
CA ALA A 75 8.11 -2.63 8.97
C ALA A 75 7.50 -2.35 10.36
N GLU A 76 8.18 -2.80 11.41
CA GLU A 76 7.67 -2.73 12.80
C GLU A 76 7.35 -1.31 13.28
N ASN A 77 8.13 -0.33 12.87
CA ASN A 77 8.00 1.03 13.37
C ASN A 77 8.30 2.06 12.28
N SER A 78 7.91 3.31 12.55
CA SER A 78 8.09 4.41 11.61
C SER A 78 9.55 4.75 11.33
N ALA A 79 10.50 4.43 12.21
CA ALA A 79 11.93 4.62 11.95
C ALA A 79 12.42 3.72 10.81
N LEU A 80 11.80 2.54 10.62
CA LEU A 80 12.03 1.63 9.51
C LEU A 80 11.03 1.81 8.35
N CYS A 81 10.38 2.97 8.26
CA CYS A 81 9.34 3.27 7.28
C CYS A 81 8.06 2.42 7.42
N GLY A 82 7.83 1.85 8.61
CA GLY A 82 6.63 1.12 8.96
C GLY A 82 5.38 2.01 8.99
N ILE A 83 4.25 1.48 8.53
CA ILE A 83 2.97 2.19 8.55
C ILE A 83 2.09 1.75 9.71
N ARG A 84 1.34 2.71 10.27
CA ARG A 84 0.25 2.43 11.19
C ARG A 84 -1.08 2.44 10.44
N LEU A 85 -1.85 1.37 10.58
CA LEU A 85 -3.21 1.25 10.06
C LEU A 85 -4.17 1.14 11.22
N ASP A 86 -5.21 1.95 11.19
CA ASP A 86 -6.33 1.84 12.12
C ASP A 86 -7.31 0.77 11.61
N ARG A 87 -8.15 0.26 12.50
CA ARG A 87 -9.18 -0.71 12.12
C ARG A 87 -10.25 -0.04 11.26
N GLY A 88 -10.87 -0.85 10.39
CA GLY A 88 -11.93 -0.39 9.50
C GLY A 88 -11.51 -0.33 8.04
N TRP A 89 -12.34 0.27 7.21
CA TRP A 89 -12.18 0.26 5.77
C TRP A 89 -11.19 1.30 5.28
N HIS A 90 -10.26 0.87 4.43
CA HIS A 90 -9.18 1.71 3.91
C HIS A 90 -8.92 1.40 2.43
N ILE A 91 -8.43 2.40 1.73
CA ILE A 91 -7.70 2.22 0.47
C ILE A 91 -6.26 1.94 0.83
N LEU A 92 -5.70 0.87 0.29
CA LEU A 92 -4.34 0.45 0.54
C LEU A 92 -3.62 0.32 -0.80
N SER A 93 -2.50 1.03 -0.95
CA SER A 93 -1.57 0.79 -2.05
C SER A 93 -0.17 0.44 -1.55
N GLY A 94 0.56 -0.33 -2.35
CA GLY A 94 1.90 -0.75 -2.01
C GLY A 94 2.55 -1.58 -3.10
N TYR A 95 3.59 -2.31 -2.75
CA TYR A 95 4.37 -3.13 -3.68
C TYR A 95 4.28 -4.61 -3.32
N ILE A 96 4.60 -5.48 -4.27
CA ILE A 96 4.60 -6.93 -4.06
C ILE A 96 6.04 -7.42 -3.95
N GLU A 97 6.39 -7.95 -2.80
CA GLU A 97 7.69 -8.58 -2.54
C GLU A 97 7.49 -10.07 -2.26
N GLY A 98 8.02 -10.93 -3.14
CA GLY A 98 7.68 -12.35 -3.15
C GLY A 98 6.16 -12.56 -3.25
N ASN A 99 5.57 -13.19 -2.24
CA ASN A 99 4.12 -13.48 -2.15
C ASN A 99 3.38 -12.58 -1.14
N ARG A 100 3.94 -11.40 -0.83
CA ARG A 100 3.45 -10.53 0.24
C ARG A 100 3.07 -9.16 -0.30
N LEU A 101 1.95 -8.64 0.19
CA LEU A 101 1.53 -7.26 -0.02
C LEU A 101 2.30 -6.39 0.97
N MET A 102 3.28 -5.63 0.50
CA MET A 102 4.12 -4.79 1.34
C MET A 102 3.67 -3.33 1.27
N MET A 103 3.72 -2.64 2.41
CA MET A 103 3.45 -1.23 2.52
C MET A 103 4.53 -0.51 3.33
N ASN A 104 4.88 0.71 2.96
CA ASN A 104 5.82 1.55 3.69
C ASN A 104 5.44 3.04 3.58
N LEU A 105 6.01 3.88 4.45
CA LEU A 105 5.68 5.32 4.50
C LEU A 105 6.00 6.09 3.21
N CYS A 106 6.92 5.59 2.37
CA CYS A 106 7.46 6.32 1.23
C CYS A 106 6.79 6.00 -0.10
N MET A 107 6.19 4.81 -0.21
CA MET A 107 5.67 4.27 -1.46
C MET A 107 4.22 3.82 -1.38
N SER A 108 3.61 3.89 -0.20
CA SER A 108 2.21 3.52 0.00
C SER A 108 1.31 4.70 0.23
N TRP A 109 0.17 4.69 -0.45
CA TRP A 109 -0.98 5.51 -0.11
C TRP A 109 -1.92 4.72 0.79
N ARG A 110 -2.41 5.40 1.82
CA ARG A 110 -3.46 4.89 2.70
C ARG A 110 -4.46 6.01 2.96
N GLU A 111 -5.74 5.68 2.89
CA GLU A 111 -6.83 6.62 3.19
C GLU A 111 -8.02 5.85 3.78
N PRO A 112 -8.64 6.34 4.87
CA PRO A 112 -9.87 5.76 5.38
C PRO A 112 -11.02 5.82 4.35
N PHE A 113 -11.95 4.88 4.46
CA PHE A 113 -13.18 4.85 3.66
C PHE A 113 -14.40 5.23 4.54
N PRO A 114 -15.35 6.05 4.05
CA PRO A 114 -15.40 6.66 2.73
C PRO A 114 -14.30 7.71 2.52
N MET A 115 -13.78 7.74 1.29
CA MET A 115 -12.63 8.55 0.90
C MET A 115 -13.03 9.97 0.48
N SER A 116 -12.03 10.83 0.28
CA SER A 116 -12.24 12.14 -0.36
C SER A 116 -12.69 12.01 -1.82
N MET A 117 -13.40 13.03 -2.33
CA MET A 117 -13.84 13.07 -3.73
C MET A 117 -12.65 13.03 -4.72
N GLU A 118 -11.49 13.58 -4.32
CA GLU A 118 -10.26 13.54 -5.11
C GLU A 118 -9.71 12.10 -5.21
N ALA A 119 -9.67 11.37 -4.10
CA ALA A 119 -9.29 9.97 -4.06
C ALA A 119 -10.22 9.10 -4.93
N GLU A 120 -11.54 9.34 -4.85
CA GLU A 120 -12.54 8.59 -5.60
C GLU A 120 -12.40 8.77 -7.11
N THR A 121 -12.19 10.02 -7.53
CA THR A 121 -11.95 10.36 -8.93
C THR A 121 -10.68 9.68 -9.43
N LEU A 122 -9.62 9.68 -8.63
CA LEU A 122 -8.36 9.06 -8.99
C LEU A 122 -8.47 7.53 -9.06
N LEU A 123 -9.12 6.89 -8.10
CA LEU A 123 -9.35 5.44 -8.11
C LEU A 123 -10.17 5.00 -9.31
N SER A 124 -11.21 5.76 -9.66
CA SER A 124 -12.02 5.50 -10.85
C SER A 124 -11.17 5.56 -12.13
N ARG A 125 -10.22 6.50 -12.21
CA ARG A 125 -9.27 6.56 -13.33
C ARG A 125 -8.30 5.39 -13.36
N PHE A 126 -7.82 4.92 -12.20
CA PHE A 126 -6.96 3.73 -12.15
C PHE A 126 -7.72 2.47 -12.56
N ALA A 127 -8.95 2.28 -12.07
CA ALA A 127 -9.80 1.16 -12.46
C ALA A 127 -10.11 1.16 -13.97
N GLY A 128 -10.30 2.35 -14.55
CA GLY A 128 -10.52 2.53 -15.99
C GLY A 128 -9.26 2.59 -16.85
N ASN A 129 -8.07 2.27 -16.31
CA ASN A 129 -6.77 2.38 -16.99
C ASN A 129 -6.52 3.74 -17.68
N SER A 130 -7.14 4.81 -17.16
CA SER A 130 -7.12 6.15 -17.75
C SER A 130 -6.04 7.05 -17.15
N VAL A 131 -5.28 6.56 -16.17
CA VAL A 131 -4.14 7.28 -15.59
C VAL A 131 -2.90 7.05 -16.44
N LYS A 132 -2.35 8.12 -17.00
CA LYS A 132 -0.99 8.11 -17.57
C LYS A 132 0.02 8.39 -16.45
N CYS A 133 0.83 7.38 -16.15
CA CYS A 133 1.99 7.51 -15.28
C CYS A 133 3.15 8.06 -16.11
N LEU A 134 3.61 9.26 -15.75
CA LEU A 134 4.70 9.94 -16.44
C LEU A 134 6.04 9.57 -15.77
N PRO A 135 7.20 9.77 -16.44
CA PRO A 135 8.51 9.48 -15.84
C PRO A 135 8.74 10.21 -14.50
N GLU A 136 8.22 11.42 -14.35
CA GLU A 136 8.19 12.19 -13.09
C GLU A 136 7.42 11.49 -11.95
N ASP A 137 6.46 10.62 -12.28
CA ASP A 137 5.77 9.80 -11.29
C ASP A 137 6.67 8.68 -10.74
N PHE A 138 7.92 8.51 -11.22
CA PHE A 138 8.88 7.52 -10.74
C PHE A 138 10.18 8.18 -10.24
N PRO A 139 10.81 7.69 -9.15
CA PRO A 139 12.05 8.25 -8.63
C PRO A 139 13.31 7.69 -9.33
N TRP A 140 13.16 6.67 -10.18
CA TRP A 140 14.26 6.04 -10.92
C TRP A 140 14.02 6.31 -12.41
N GLY A 141 14.56 7.42 -12.91
CA GLY A 141 14.62 7.70 -14.34
C GLY A 141 15.62 6.80 -15.04
#